data_AF-A0AB74M124-F1
#
_entry.id   AF-A0AB74M124-F1
#
_cell.length_a   1.000
_cell.length_b   1.000
_cell.length_c   1.000
_cell.angle_alpha   90.00
_cell.angle_beta   90.00
_cell.angle_gamma   90.00
#
_symmetry.space_group_name_H-M   'P 1'
#
loop_
_entity.id
_entity.type
_entity.pdbx_description
1 polymer ?
#
loop_
_entity_poly.entity_id
_entity_poly.type
_entity_poly.pdbx_seq_one_letter_code
_entity_poly.pdbx_strand_id
1 'polypeptide(L)'
;MTVDKLYIDLLAFAADAKPAGGLEARLIDFLEGDSSTESLDSAAFDQINGSNTKADYLLGARGLVAELKTLNASPQDRTEQRLRERFSRRDAPIVFGTLGISDVIEKLRDRDAISKMMVDMAGRAVRRHLQKANDQIGAIKTRLRLPNAGGLLILMNEAEPMIDLAAIGYTLKTAFETVDGGYPHISNVWAIVESHRIAMPGGRNGFPHLHVFKSLERQGELDYIGRMLGAWGYRNGSRMERLQHHGDWNVMLPIYDGPPPTLRPFA
;
A
#
# COMPACT_ATOMS: atom_id res chain seq x y z
N MET A 1 18.26 -13.58 -7.81
CA MET A 1 17.31 -13.64 -8.95
C MET A 1 16.67 -12.28 -9.06
N THR A 2 16.72 -11.68 -10.24
CA THR A 2 15.87 -10.53 -10.58
C THR A 2 14.41 -10.96 -10.55
N VAL A 3 13.52 -10.10 -10.05
CA VAL A 3 12.08 -10.34 -10.17
C VAL A 3 11.69 -9.97 -11.60
N ASP A 4 11.68 -10.96 -12.48
CA ASP A 4 11.47 -10.73 -13.93
C ASP A 4 10.03 -10.27 -14.25
N LYS A 5 9.08 -10.53 -13.34
CA LYS A 5 7.68 -10.11 -13.48
C LYS A 5 6.98 -9.99 -12.13
N LEU A 6 6.29 -8.87 -11.92
CA LEU A 6 5.29 -8.73 -10.85
C LEU A 6 3.89 -8.92 -11.43
N TYR A 7 3.04 -9.54 -10.62
CA TYR A 7 1.62 -9.69 -10.88
C TYR A 7 0.84 -8.75 -9.98
N ILE A 8 -0.25 -8.21 -10.50
CA ILE A 8 -1.03 -7.17 -9.86
C ILE A 8 -2.50 -7.53 -9.95
N ASP A 9 -3.18 -7.40 -8.81
CA ASP A 9 -4.61 -7.43 -8.68
C ASP A 9 -5.12 -6.08 -8.18
N LEU A 10 -5.97 -5.49 -9.03
CA LEU A 10 -6.71 -4.28 -8.75
C LEU A 10 -8.06 -4.69 -8.15
N LEU A 11 -8.30 -4.31 -6.90
CA LEU A 11 -9.43 -4.79 -6.11
C LEU A 11 -10.18 -3.60 -5.48
N ALA A 12 -11.46 -3.77 -5.19
CA ALA A 12 -12.20 -2.84 -4.36
C ALA A 12 -13.40 -3.52 -3.70
N PHE A 13 -13.83 -3.01 -2.55
CA PHE A 13 -15.17 -3.30 -2.03
C PHE A 13 -16.03 -2.05 -2.16
N ALA A 14 -17.30 -2.25 -2.55
CA ALA A 14 -18.25 -1.16 -2.70
C ALA A 14 -18.68 -0.64 -1.32
N ALA A 15 -18.62 0.68 -1.14
CA ALA A 15 -19.10 1.36 0.06
C ALA A 15 -19.33 2.85 -0.22
N ASP A 16 -20.49 3.35 0.21
CA ASP A 16 -20.85 4.75 0.04
C ASP A 16 -20.25 5.65 1.12
N ALA A 17 -19.76 5.07 2.21
CA ALA A 17 -19.09 5.76 3.30
C ALA A 17 -17.94 4.91 3.84
N LYS A 18 -16.95 5.57 4.44
CA LYS A 18 -15.85 4.88 5.11
C LYS A 18 -16.38 3.96 6.21
N PRO A 19 -15.90 2.70 6.33
CA PRO A 19 -16.33 1.83 7.40
C PRO A 19 -16.04 2.42 8.78
N ALA A 20 -16.88 2.12 9.76
CA ALA A 20 -16.73 2.64 11.11
C ALA A 20 -15.47 2.09 11.82
N GLY A 21 -14.75 2.95 12.53
CA GLY A 21 -13.52 2.60 13.24
C GLY A 21 -12.26 2.72 12.37
N GLY A 22 -11.10 2.81 13.03
CA GLY A 22 -9.81 2.95 12.36
C GLY A 22 -9.45 1.73 11.52
N LEU A 23 -8.80 1.95 10.37
CA LEU A 23 -8.43 0.89 9.43
C LEU A 23 -7.51 -0.14 10.10
N GLU A 24 -6.49 0.34 10.81
CA GLU A 24 -5.52 -0.51 11.50
C GLU A 24 -6.19 -1.39 12.57
N ALA A 25 -7.04 -0.79 13.41
CA ALA A 25 -7.78 -1.51 14.44
C ALA A 25 -8.71 -2.58 13.84
N ARG A 26 -9.48 -2.22 12.79
CA ARG A 26 -10.34 -3.18 12.10
C ARG A 26 -9.55 -4.33 11.47
N LEU A 27 -8.37 -4.05 10.92
CA LEU A 27 -7.51 -5.07 10.32
C LEU A 27 -6.95 -6.00 11.39
N ILE A 28 -6.48 -5.47 12.52
CA ILE A 28 -6.02 -6.28 13.66
C ILE A 28 -7.15 -7.20 14.14
N ASP A 29 -8.33 -6.64 14.42
CA ASP A 29 -9.49 -7.43 14.85
C ASP A 29 -9.91 -8.47 13.80
N PHE A 30 -9.64 -8.21 12.51
CA PHE A 30 -9.87 -9.15 11.42
C PHE A 30 -8.90 -10.32 11.43
N LEU A 31 -7.61 -10.02 11.48
CA LEU A 31 -6.57 -11.05 11.48
C LEU A 31 -6.66 -11.93 12.72
N GLU A 32 -6.86 -11.33 13.90
CA GLU A 32 -6.94 -12.04 15.17
C GLU A 32 -8.27 -12.79 15.37
N GLY A 33 -9.28 -12.50 14.53
CA GLY A 33 -10.51 -13.27 14.48
C GLY A 33 -10.37 -14.65 13.82
N ASP A 34 -9.28 -14.90 13.08
CA ASP A 34 -8.99 -16.19 12.46
C ASP A 34 -8.16 -17.07 13.43
N SER A 35 -8.69 -18.24 13.78
CA SER A 35 -8.03 -19.21 14.67
C SER A 35 -6.66 -19.70 14.18
N SER A 36 -6.33 -19.50 12.90
CA SER A 36 -5.05 -19.87 12.30
C SER A 36 -4.01 -18.75 12.31
N THR A 37 -4.35 -17.59 12.87
CA THR A 37 -3.46 -16.44 13.08
C THR A 37 -2.77 -16.52 14.44
N GLU A 38 -1.48 -16.20 14.45
CA GLU A 38 -0.69 -16.05 15.68
C GLU A 38 -0.06 -14.66 15.70
N SER A 39 -0.36 -13.86 16.74
CA SER A 39 0.30 -12.59 17.00
C SER A 39 1.70 -12.82 17.57
N LEU A 40 2.72 -12.25 16.95
CA LEU A 40 4.12 -12.37 17.37
C LEU A 40 4.49 -11.46 18.55
N ASP A 41 3.55 -10.61 18.97
CA ASP A 41 3.59 -9.84 20.21
C ASP A 41 3.02 -10.60 21.41
N SER A 42 2.42 -11.78 21.19
CA SER A 42 1.91 -12.61 22.29
C SER A 42 3.03 -13.23 23.13
N ALA A 43 2.72 -13.53 24.39
CA ALA A 43 3.67 -14.11 25.35
C ALA A 43 4.30 -15.44 24.89
N ALA A 44 3.63 -16.17 23.99
CA ALA A 44 4.16 -17.38 23.36
C ALA A 44 5.47 -17.14 22.60
N PHE A 45 5.75 -15.89 22.21
CA PHE A 45 6.93 -15.49 21.44
C PHE A 45 7.91 -14.61 22.24
N ASP A 46 7.77 -14.52 23.57
CA ASP A 46 8.67 -13.76 24.44
C ASP A 46 10.11 -14.30 24.42
N GLN A 47 10.27 -15.62 24.25
CA GLN A 47 11.59 -16.24 24.22
C GLN A 47 12.33 -16.06 22.88
N ILE A 48 11.66 -15.49 21.88
CA ILE A 48 12.25 -15.18 20.56
C ILE A 48 12.89 -13.77 20.55
N ASN A 49 12.91 -13.10 21.72
CA ASN A 49 13.35 -11.72 21.88
C ASN A 49 14.86 -11.51 21.60
N GLY A 50 15.14 -11.00 20.39
CA GLY A 50 16.17 -9.99 20.15
C GLY A 50 15.46 -8.69 19.78
N SER A 51 15.67 -7.63 20.54
CA SER A 51 14.95 -6.36 20.42
C SER A 51 14.99 -5.79 18.99
N ASN A 52 13.85 -5.30 18.51
CA ASN A 52 13.65 -4.47 17.31
C ASN A 52 13.51 -5.13 15.93
N THR A 53 13.32 -6.44 15.81
CA THR A 53 13.11 -7.06 14.47
C THR A 53 12.13 -8.21 14.55
N LYS A 54 10.90 -7.92 14.98
CA LYS A 54 9.77 -8.85 14.90
C LYS A 54 8.88 -8.45 13.75
N ALA A 55 8.40 -9.45 13.02
CA ALA A 55 7.22 -9.26 12.18
C ALA A 55 5.97 -9.28 13.09
N ASP A 56 4.83 -8.81 12.61
CA ASP A 56 3.63 -8.68 13.45
C ASP A 56 2.86 -10.01 13.60
N TYR A 57 2.69 -10.80 12.53
CA TYR A 57 1.83 -12.00 12.56
C TYR A 57 2.40 -13.22 11.81
N LEU A 58 1.95 -14.41 12.23
CA LEU A 58 1.95 -15.63 11.41
C LEU A 58 0.51 -15.92 10.98
N LEU A 59 0.29 -16.17 9.69
CA LEU A 59 -1.05 -16.38 9.13
C LEU A 59 -1.17 -17.74 8.43
N GLY A 60 -2.39 -18.28 8.38
CA GLY A 60 -2.71 -19.49 7.64
C GLY A 60 -1.90 -20.69 8.09
N ALA A 61 -1.91 -20.97 9.40
CA ALA A 61 -1.11 -22.03 10.03
C ALA A 61 0.40 -21.89 9.74
N ARG A 62 0.91 -20.66 9.92
CA ARG A 62 2.32 -20.26 9.68
C ARG A 62 2.79 -20.40 8.23
N GLY A 63 1.85 -20.47 7.27
CA GLY A 63 2.15 -20.43 5.84
C GLY A 63 2.64 -19.07 5.37
N LEU A 64 2.30 -18.00 6.10
CA LEU A 64 2.73 -16.63 5.84
C LEU A 64 3.30 -15.99 7.11
N VAL A 65 4.34 -15.18 6.94
CA VAL A 65 4.81 -14.22 7.93
C VAL A 65 4.39 -12.83 7.45
N ALA A 66 3.60 -12.12 8.24
CA ALA A 66 2.98 -10.86 7.85
C ALA A 66 3.50 -9.68 8.67
N GLU A 67 3.66 -8.54 8.01
CA GLU A 67 4.04 -7.26 8.60
C GLU A 67 3.02 -6.19 8.20
N LEU A 68 2.52 -5.44 9.17
CA LEU A 68 1.57 -4.35 9.00
C LEU A 68 2.32 -3.00 9.06
N LYS A 69 2.02 -2.12 8.11
CA LYS A 69 2.59 -0.76 8.10
C LYS A 69 1.55 0.28 7.66
N THR A 70 1.31 1.23 8.54
CA THR A 70 0.48 2.40 8.25
C THR A 70 1.32 3.48 7.56
N LEU A 71 0.83 3.93 6.41
CA LEU A 71 1.39 5.04 5.63
C LEU A 71 0.94 6.35 6.28
N ASN A 72 1.77 6.85 7.18
CA ASN A 72 1.61 8.16 7.78
C ASN A 72 2.56 9.15 7.07
N ALA A 73 2.07 10.29 6.60
CA ALA A 73 2.98 11.34 6.19
C ALA A 73 3.67 11.89 7.45
N SER A 74 5.00 11.80 7.49
CA SER A 74 5.77 12.72 8.33
C SER A 74 5.49 14.16 7.88
N PRO A 75 5.59 15.15 8.79
CA PRO A 75 5.01 16.48 8.62
C PRO A 75 5.24 17.09 7.25
N GLN A 76 4.17 17.66 6.70
CA GLN A 76 4.11 18.45 5.46
C GLN A 76 5.35 19.34 5.27
N ASP A 77 5.92 19.87 6.35
CA ASP A 77 7.05 20.80 6.44
C ASP A 77 8.28 20.50 5.55
N ARG A 78 8.89 19.30 5.63
CA ARG A 78 10.13 19.03 4.84
C ARG A 78 9.87 18.87 3.35
N THR A 79 8.66 18.46 3.01
CA THR A 79 8.28 18.18 1.63
C THR A 79 7.76 19.44 0.96
N GLU A 80 6.97 20.24 1.68
CA GLU A 80 6.67 21.62 1.31
C GLU A 80 7.95 22.44 1.14
N GLN A 81 8.96 22.27 1.99
CA GLN A 81 10.24 22.98 1.84
C GLN A 81 10.98 22.63 0.53
N ARG A 82 11.00 21.35 0.14
CA ARG A 82 11.60 20.93 -1.14
C ARG A 82 10.77 21.34 -2.36
N LEU A 83 9.44 21.34 -2.22
CA LEU A 83 8.52 21.91 -3.20
C LEU A 83 8.77 23.41 -3.34
N ARG A 84 8.89 24.16 -2.23
CA ARG A 84 9.24 25.59 -2.18
C ARG A 84 10.57 25.85 -2.91
N GLU A 85 11.62 25.08 -2.63
CA GLU A 85 12.92 25.20 -3.29
C GLU A 85 12.86 24.95 -4.81
N ARG A 86 12.05 23.99 -5.27
CA ARG A 86 11.88 23.71 -6.71
C ARG A 86 11.05 24.78 -7.41
N PHE A 87 9.96 25.25 -6.80
CA PHE A 87 9.08 26.29 -7.34
C PHE A 87 9.67 27.70 -7.26
N SER A 88 10.74 27.89 -6.46
CA SER A 88 11.51 29.14 -6.41
C SER A 88 12.52 29.29 -7.56
N ARG A 89 12.63 28.31 -8.47
CA ARG A 89 13.52 28.38 -9.64
C ARG A 89 12.84 29.12 -10.80
N ARG A 90 13.64 29.84 -11.59
CA ARG A 90 13.16 30.67 -12.72
C ARG A 90 12.44 29.90 -13.83
N ASP A 91 12.66 28.59 -13.92
CA ASP A 91 12.04 27.68 -14.89
C ASP A 91 10.76 27.02 -14.36
N ALA A 92 10.35 27.30 -13.13
CA ALA A 92 9.18 26.69 -12.54
C ALA A 92 7.88 27.27 -13.14
N PRO A 93 6.84 26.45 -13.34
CA PRO A 93 5.54 26.95 -13.76
C PRO A 93 4.97 27.88 -12.69
N ILE A 94 4.48 29.06 -13.11
CA ILE A 94 3.82 30.00 -12.21
C ILE A 94 2.45 29.43 -11.84
N VAL A 95 2.31 29.02 -10.59
CA VAL A 95 1.08 28.47 -10.02
C VAL A 95 0.38 29.57 -9.21
N PHE A 96 -0.79 30.02 -9.66
CA PHE A 96 -1.67 30.91 -8.89
C PHE A 96 -2.87 30.13 -8.36
N GLY A 97 -3.03 30.09 -7.03
CA GLY A 97 -4.20 29.52 -6.34
C GLY A 97 -4.06 28.08 -5.86
N THR A 98 -5.17 27.53 -5.38
CA THR A 98 -5.35 26.19 -4.78
C THR A 98 -5.67 25.20 -5.91
N LEU A 99 -4.73 24.32 -6.29
CA LEU A 99 -4.88 23.45 -7.46
C LEU A 99 -5.26 22.01 -7.09
N GLY A 100 -6.30 21.47 -7.71
CA GLY A 100 -6.58 20.04 -7.71
C GLY A 100 -5.54 19.28 -8.54
N ILE A 101 -4.82 18.35 -7.93
CA ILE A 101 -3.65 17.67 -8.54
C ILE A 101 -3.97 17.02 -9.89
N SER A 102 -5.17 16.46 -10.05
CA SER A 102 -5.62 15.86 -11.31
C SER A 102 -5.66 16.89 -12.45
N ASP A 103 -6.14 18.12 -12.18
CA ASP A 103 -6.17 19.23 -13.15
C ASP A 103 -4.76 19.78 -13.48
N VAL A 104 -3.83 19.69 -12.53
CA VAL A 104 -2.42 20.11 -12.72
C VAL A 104 -1.69 19.17 -13.67
N ILE A 105 -1.94 17.87 -13.54
CA ILE A 105 -1.30 16.82 -14.34
C ILE A 105 -1.80 16.85 -15.79
N GLU A 106 -3.05 17.26 -16.05
CA GLU A 106 -3.59 17.36 -17.41
C GLU A 106 -3.16 18.62 -18.18
N LYS A 107 -2.82 19.71 -17.49
CA LYS A 107 -2.61 21.04 -18.12
C LYS A 107 -1.16 21.51 -18.21
N LEU A 108 -0.18 20.76 -17.71
CA LEU A 108 1.23 21.15 -17.71
C LEU A 108 2.05 20.47 -18.82
N ARG A 109 2.92 21.25 -19.47
CA ARG A 109 3.90 20.77 -20.48
C ARG A 109 4.99 19.85 -19.90
N ASP A 110 5.21 19.88 -18.57
CA ASP A 110 6.22 19.07 -17.84
C ASP A 110 5.59 17.99 -16.93
N ARG A 111 4.66 17.20 -17.48
CA ARG A 111 3.93 16.10 -16.81
C ARG A 111 4.83 15.17 -15.98
N ASP A 112 6.04 14.92 -16.46
CA ASP A 112 6.95 13.95 -15.87
C ASP A 112 7.59 14.42 -14.56
N ALA A 113 7.85 15.72 -14.39
CA ALA A 113 8.59 16.22 -13.23
C ALA A 113 7.75 16.22 -11.94
N ILE A 114 6.46 16.58 -12.04
CA ILE A 114 5.53 16.61 -10.90
C ILE A 114 5.04 15.20 -10.57
N SER A 115 4.72 14.38 -11.58
CA SER A 115 4.41 12.97 -11.39
C SER A 115 5.57 12.23 -10.72
N LYS A 116 6.81 12.47 -11.17
CA LYS A 116 8.03 11.94 -10.55
C LYS A 116 8.18 12.40 -9.10
N MET A 117 7.84 13.65 -8.78
CA MET A 117 7.95 14.16 -7.41
C MET A 117 6.91 13.58 -6.45
N MET A 118 5.66 13.43 -6.89
CA MET A 118 4.58 12.76 -6.14
C MET A 118 4.92 11.29 -5.90
N VAL A 119 5.39 10.60 -6.95
CA VAL A 119 5.96 9.25 -6.88
C VAL A 119 7.14 9.19 -5.92
N ASP A 120 8.03 10.19 -5.90
CA ASP A 120 9.18 10.23 -4.99
C ASP A 120 8.76 10.42 -3.52
N MET A 121 7.63 11.10 -3.24
CA MET A 121 7.10 11.30 -1.90
C MET A 121 6.46 10.03 -1.33
N ALA A 122 5.40 9.55 -2.00
CA ALA A 122 4.74 8.29 -1.68
C ALA A 122 5.76 7.14 -1.70
N GLY A 123 6.65 7.18 -2.69
CA GLY A 123 7.61 6.13 -2.92
C GLY A 123 8.68 6.02 -1.84
N ARG A 124 9.09 7.12 -1.21
CA ARG A 124 10.02 7.06 -0.07
C ARG A 124 9.41 6.32 1.13
N ALA A 125 8.15 6.60 1.48
CA ALA A 125 7.49 5.92 2.59
C ALA A 125 7.34 4.42 2.30
N VAL A 126 6.79 4.10 1.13
CA VAL A 126 6.60 2.71 0.69
C VAL A 126 7.92 1.94 0.63
N ARG A 127 9.00 2.51 0.05
CA ARG A 127 10.33 1.86 0.00
C ARG A 127 10.93 1.60 1.39
N ARG A 128 10.77 2.56 2.33
CA ARG A 128 11.23 2.37 3.72
C ARG A 128 10.47 1.24 4.40
N HIS A 129 9.15 1.18 4.21
CA HIS A 129 8.33 0.10 4.77
C HIS A 129 8.66 -1.25 4.15
N LEU A 130 8.86 -1.32 2.82
CA LEU A 130 9.33 -2.53 2.13
C LEU A 130 10.64 -3.06 2.71
N GLN A 131 11.64 -2.19 2.87
CA GLN A 131 12.95 -2.61 3.41
C GLN A 131 12.82 -3.17 4.82
N LYS A 132 12.15 -2.43 5.72
CA LYS A 132 11.97 -2.86 7.10
C LYS A 132 11.21 -4.19 7.19
N ALA A 133 10.10 -4.31 6.45
CA ALA A 133 9.30 -5.52 6.43
C ALA A 133 10.08 -6.71 5.89
N ASN A 134 10.89 -6.54 4.83
CA ASN A 134 11.74 -7.60 4.31
C ASN A 134 12.72 -8.12 5.38
N ASP A 135 13.34 -7.22 6.14
CA ASP A 135 14.30 -7.58 7.17
C ASP A 135 13.61 -8.26 8.37
N GLN A 136 12.45 -7.75 8.79
CA GLN A 136 11.61 -8.33 9.85
C GLN A 136 11.10 -9.73 9.49
N ILE A 137 10.54 -9.89 8.29
CA ILE A 137 10.05 -11.17 7.78
C ILE A 137 11.22 -12.16 7.67
N GLY A 138 12.35 -11.76 7.10
CA GLY A 138 13.55 -12.60 6.99
C GLY A 138 14.06 -13.09 8.34
N ALA A 139 14.11 -12.20 9.34
CA ALA A 139 14.51 -12.53 10.70
C ALA A 139 13.57 -13.56 11.33
N ILE A 140 12.25 -13.36 11.23
CA ILE A 140 11.25 -14.29 11.79
C ILE A 140 11.29 -15.65 11.08
N LYS A 141 11.34 -15.68 9.76
CA LYS A 141 11.48 -16.93 9.00
C LYS A 141 12.70 -17.74 9.44
N THR A 142 13.81 -17.06 9.71
CA THR A 142 15.04 -17.71 10.18
C THR A 142 14.90 -18.23 11.62
N ARG A 143 14.43 -17.38 12.55
CA ARG A 143 14.29 -17.73 13.97
C ARG A 143 13.32 -18.88 14.21
N LEU A 144 12.20 -18.89 13.48
CA LEU A 144 11.16 -19.92 13.58
C LEU A 144 11.39 -21.12 12.66
N ARG A 145 12.48 -21.14 11.88
CA ARG A 145 12.78 -22.20 10.91
C ARG A 145 11.62 -22.42 9.94
N LEU A 146 11.09 -21.33 9.38
CA LEU A 146 10.01 -21.29 8.38
C LEU A 146 10.55 -20.89 6.99
N PRO A 147 11.49 -21.64 6.38
CA PRO A 147 12.10 -21.24 5.12
C PRO A 147 11.08 -21.14 3.97
N ASN A 148 10.05 -21.99 4.01
CA ASN A 148 9.03 -22.11 2.96
C ASN A 148 7.87 -21.11 3.12
N ALA A 149 7.70 -20.49 4.30
CA ALA A 149 6.62 -19.53 4.52
C ALA A 149 6.76 -18.34 3.57
N GLY A 150 5.64 -17.84 3.04
CA GLY A 150 5.62 -16.60 2.28
C GLY A 150 5.80 -15.39 3.18
N GLY A 151 6.15 -14.25 2.58
CA GLY A 151 6.20 -12.98 3.27
C GLY A 151 5.11 -12.06 2.75
N LEU A 152 4.30 -11.52 3.65
CA LEU A 152 3.22 -10.60 3.33
C LEU A 152 3.51 -9.23 3.98
N LEU A 153 3.63 -8.19 3.17
CA LEU A 153 3.55 -6.81 3.67
C LEU A 153 2.13 -6.29 3.48
N ILE A 154 1.49 -5.82 4.53
CA ILE A 154 0.21 -5.13 4.48
C ILE A 154 0.45 -3.63 4.67
N LEU A 155 0.16 -2.83 3.64
CA LEU A 155 0.26 -1.37 3.66
C LEU A 155 -1.14 -0.78 3.87
N MET A 156 -1.28 0.11 4.85
CA MET A 156 -2.55 0.76 5.17
C MET A 156 -2.43 2.27 4.95
N ASN A 157 -3.27 2.85 4.10
CA ASN A 157 -3.42 4.28 3.98
C ASN A 157 -4.83 4.70 4.36
N GLU A 158 -4.99 5.15 5.60
CA GLU A 158 -6.29 5.56 6.12
C GLU A 158 -6.62 7.04 5.83
N ALA A 159 -5.61 7.90 5.75
CA ALA A 159 -5.80 9.34 5.88
C ALA A 159 -4.92 10.21 4.97
N GLU A 160 -3.97 9.64 4.22
CA GLU A 160 -3.08 10.42 3.35
C GLU A 160 -3.64 10.49 1.92
N PRO A 161 -4.40 11.54 1.54
CA PRO A 161 -5.02 11.63 0.22
C PRO A 161 -4.00 11.75 -0.92
N MET A 162 -2.77 12.13 -0.60
CA MET A 162 -1.67 12.29 -1.55
C MET A 162 -1.01 10.97 -1.97
N ILE A 163 -1.32 9.87 -1.29
CA ILE A 163 -0.76 8.54 -1.57
C ILE A 163 -1.88 7.67 -2.13
N ASP A 164 -2.11 7.77 -3.44
CA ASP A 164 -3.07 6.91 -4.12
C ASP A 164 -2.52 5.52 -4.46
N LEU A 165 -3.42 4.62 -4.87
CA LEU A 165 -3.08 3.24 -5.17
C LEU A 165 -2.13 3.12 -6.37
N ALA A 166 -2.23 4.03 -7.34
CA ALA A 166 -1.37 4.07 -8.51
C ALA A 166 0.07 4.46 -8.13
N ALA A 167 0.24 5.45 -7.25
CA ALA A 167 1.53 5.85 -6.71
C ALA A 167 2.19 4.73 -5.88
N ILE A 168 1.40 4.01 -5.08
CA ILE A 168 1.87 2.80 -4.38
C ILE A 168 2.33 1.76 -5.42
N GLY A 169 1.47 1.41 -6.38
CA GLY A 169 1.76 0.40 -7.41
C GLY A 169 3.01 0.70 -8.24
N TYR A 170 3.17 1.93 -8.71
CA TYR A 170 4.37 2.36 -9.43
C TYR A 170 5.62 2.27 -8.57
N THR A 171 5.52 2.65 -7.29
CA THR A 171 6.64 2.53 -6.36
C THR A 171 7.02 1.08 -6.17
N LEU A 172 6.06 0.20 -5.91
CA LEU A 172 6.31 -1.23 -5.72
C LEU A 172 7.02 -1.79 -6.95
N LYS A 173 6.49 -1.56 -8.15
CA LYS A 173 7.12 -1.98 -9.40
C LYS A 173 8.57 -1.54 -9.49
N THR A 174 8.82 -0.24 -9.33
CA THR A 174 10.18 0.32 -9.38
C THR A 174 11.08 -0.28 -8.31
N ALA A 175 10.60 -0.45 -7.08
CA ALA A 175 11.41 -0.94 -5.97
C ALA A 175 11.81 -2.41 -6.16
N PHE A 176 10.90 -3.27 -6.63
CA PHE A 176 11.20 -4.68 -6.92
C PHE A 176 12.10 -4.86 -8.15
N GLU A 177 12.06 -3.95 -9.12
CA GLU A 177 12.93 -3.97 -10.31
C GLU A 177 14.34 -3.42 -10.03
N THR A 178 14.48 -2.46 -9.10
CA THR A 178 15.75 -1.73 -8.89
C THR A 178 16.56 -2.18 -7.68
N VAL A 179 15.95 -2.82 -6.69
CA VAL A 179 16.66 -3.35 -5.52
C VAL A 179 17.20 -4.74 -5.84
N ASP A 180 18.49 -4.95 -5.62
CA ASP A 180 19.12 -6.24 -5.87
C ASP A 180 18.46 -7.35 -5.03
N GLY A 181 18.14 -8.47 -5.68
CA GLY A 181 17.32 -9.56 -5.11
C GLY A 181 15.83 -9.23 -4.85
N GLY A 182 15.38 -8.01 -5.16
CA GLY A 182 13.98 -7.60 -5.17
C GLY A 182 13.22 -7.90 -3.89
N TYR A 183 13.78 -7.61 -2.70
CA TYR A 183 13.19 -7.96 -1.40
C TYR A 183 12.87 -9.46 -1.26
N PRO A 184 13.89 -10.34 -1.13
CA PRO A 184 13.73 -11.79 -1.26
C PRO A 184 12.81 -12.43 -0.22
N HIS A 185 12.51 -11.76 0.88
CA HIS A 185 11.66 -12.27 1.94
C HIS A 185 10.19 -11.90 1.78
N ILE A 186 9.85 -10.97 0.88
CA ILE A 186 8.48 -10.55 0.58
C ILE A 186 8.01 -11.29 -0.67
N SER A 187 6.95 -12.10 -0.57
CA SER A 187 6.30 -12.74 -1.73
C SER A 187 5.06 -11.98 -2.18
N ASN A 188 4.39 -11.26 -1.27
CA ASN A 188 3.17 -10.50 -1.52
C ASN A 188 3.19 -9.14 -0.82
N VAL A 189 2.55 -8.16 -1.44
CA VAL A 189 2.18 -6.89 -0.84
C VAL A 189 0.68 -6.70 -0.99
N TRP A 190 -0.01 -6.38 0.08
CA TRP A 190 -1.42 -5.99 0.07
C TRP A 190 -1.54 -4.55 0.55
N ALA A 191 -1.91 -3.62 -0.34
CA ALA A 191 -2.21 -2.24 0.05
C ALA A 191 -3.72 -2.03 0.18
N ILE A 192 -4.13 -1.40 1.27
CA ILE A 192 -5.49 -1.00 1.60
C ILE A 192 -5.52 0.51 1.66
N VAL A 193 -6.41 1.14 0.90
CA VAL A 193 -6.52 2.60 0.84
C VAL A 193 -7.94 3.02 1.15
N GLU A 194 -8.08 3.81 2.22
CA GLU A 194 -9.34 4.38 2.68
C GLU A 194 -9.30 5.92 2.79
N SER A 195 -8.22 6.54 2.31
CA SER A 195 -8.10 8.01 2.25
C SER A 195 -8.92 8.66 1.12
N HIS A 196 -9.39 7.85 0.16
CA HIS A 196 -10.26 8.25 -0.95
C HIS A 196 -11.02 7.04 -1.49
N ARG A 197 -12.06 7.31 -2.29
CA ARG A 197 -12.83 6.29 -3.00
C ARG A 197 -12.40 6.20 -4.46
N ILE A 198 -12.93 5.23 -5.19
CA ILE A 198 -12.80 5.12 -6.64
C ILE A 198 -14.17 4.81 -7.26
N ALA A 199 -14.31 5.10 -8.55
CA ALA A 199 -15.47 4.66 -9.31
C ALA A 199 -15.43 3.13 -9.50
N MET A 200 -16.55 2.46 -9.26
CA MET A 200 -16.74 1.04 -9.51
C MET A 200 -17.79 0.80 -10.60
N PRO A 201 -17.77 -0.38 -11.25
CA PRO A 201 -18.80 -0.76 -12.22
C PRO A 201 -20.23 -0.61 -11.66
N GLY A 202 -21.13 -0.13 -12.50
CA GLY A 202 -22.54 0.11 -12.14
C GLY A 202 -22.79 1.44 -11.41
N GLY A 203 -21.84 2.39 -11.47
CA GLY A 203 -22.00 3.72 -10.86
C GLY A 203 -21.82 3.75 -9.34
N ARG A 204 -21.31 2.66 -8.76
CA ARG A 204 -21.00 2.56 -7.33
C ARG A 204 -19.66 3.22 -7.03
N ASN A 205 -19.43 3.54 -5.77
CA ASN A 205 -18.12 3.92 -5.26
C ASN A 205 -17.59 2.85 -4.31
N GLY A 206 -16.28 2.78 -4.16
CA GLY A 206 -15.65 1.84 -3.24
C GLY A 206 -14.23 2.22 -2.85
N PHE A 207 -13.68 1.44 -1.94
CA PHE A 207 -12.33 1.66 -1.41
C PHE A 207 -11.31 0.77 -2.12
N PRO A 208 -10.29 1.34 -2.75
CA PRO A 208 -9.35 0.60 -3.58
C PRO A 208 -8.36 -0.22 -2.75
N HIS A 209 -8.04 -1.40 -3.26
CA HIS A 209 -7.08 -2.35 -2.72
C HIS A 209 -6.15 -2.82 -3.85
N LEU A 210 -4.88 -3.03 -3.53
CA LEU A 210 -3.88 -3.53 -4.45
C LEU A 210 -3.24 -4.77 -3.86
N HIS A 211 -3.24 -5.88 -4.59
CA HIS A 211 -2.44 -7.04 -4.24
C HIS A 211 -1.35 -7.23 -5.31
N VAL A 212 -0.09 -7.19 -4.88
CA VAL A 212 1.08 -7.41 -5.73
C VAL A 212 1.76 -8.70 -5.29
N PHE A 213 2.12 -9.56 -6.23
CA PHE A 213 2.79 -10.82 -5.91
C PHE A 213 3.80 -11.23 -6.99
N LYS A 214 4.76 -12.08 -6.60
CA LYS A 214 5.93 -12.41 -7.44
C LYS A 214 5.81 -13.67 -8.28
N SER A 215 4.97 -14.63 -7.88
CA SER A 215 4.91 -15.94 -8.52
C SER A 215 3.51 -16.52 -8.51
N LEU A 216 3.10 -17.07 -9.65
CA LEU A 216 1.87 -17.85 -9.83
C LEU A 216 2.02 -19.30 -9.35
N GLU A 217 3.24 -19.76 -9.08
CA GLU A 217 3.52 -21.15 -8.67
C GLU A 217 3.17 -21.42 -7.21
N ARG A 218 3.04 -20.36 -6.39
CA ARG A 218 2.67 -20.45 -4.97
C ARG A 218 1.14 -20.51 -4.80
N GLN A 219 0.46 -21.41 -5.51
CA GLN A 219 -1.00 -21.45 -5.59
C GLN A 219 -1.69 -21.51 -4.21
N GLY A 220 -1.23 -22.39 -3.30
CA GLY A 220 -1.83 -22.47 -1.96
C GLY A 220 -1.74 -21.17 -1.14
N GLU A 221 -0.67 -20.39 -1.35
CA GLU A 221 -0.50 -19.06 -0.75
C GLU A 221 -1.45 -18.03 -1.38
N LEU A 222 -1.55 -18.03 -2.71
CA LEU A 222 -2.47 -17.15 -3.44
C LEU A 222 -3.93 -17.47 -3.12
N ASP A 223 -4.28 -18.74 -2.97
CA ASP A 223 -5.63 -19.17 -2.58
C ASP A 223 -5.97 -18.71 -1.16
N TYR A 224 -5.02 -18.80 -0.23
CA TYR A 224 -5.20 -18.27 1.13
C TYR A 224 -5.40 -16.75 1.10
N ILE A 225 -4.55 -16.01 0.38
CA ILE A 225 -4.68 -14.55 0.25
C ILE A 225 -6.00 -14.17 -0.41
N GLY A 226 -6.41 -14.88 -1.47
CA GLY A 226 -7.70 -14.66 -2.13
C GLY A 226 -8.89 -14.83 -1.19
N ARG A 227 -8.89 -15.86 -0.34
CA ARG A 227 -9.91 -16.05 0.70
C ARG A 227 -9.87 -14.95 1.76
N MET A 228 -8.67 -14.57 2.21
CA MET A 228 -8.47 -13.50 3.18
C MET A 228 -9.00 -12.15 2.66
N LEU A 229 -8.67 -11.78 1.42
CA LEU A 229 -9.17 -10.56 0.75
C LEU A 229 -10.69 -10.57 0.60
N GLY A 230 -11.27 -11.72 0.23
CA GLY A 230 -12.71 -11.90 0.15
C GLY A 230 -13.41 -11.74 1.51
N ALA A 231 -12.87 -12.38 2.55
CA ALA A 231 -13.37 -12.28 3.92
C ALA A 231 -13.25 -10.86 4.49
N TRP A 232 -12.16 -10.16 4.18
CA TRP A 232 -11.99 -8.74 4.52
C TRP A 232 -13.08 -7.87 3.92
N GLY A 233 -13.40 -8.06 2.63
CA GLY A 233 -14.53 -7.39 2.01
C GLY A 233 -15.83 -7.61 2.80
N TYR A 234 -16.21 -8.88 3.03
CA TYR A 234 -17.46 -9.20 3.74
C TYR A 234 -17.51 -8.60 5.14
N ARG A 235 -16.38 -8.59 5.86
CA ARG A 235 -16.29 -7.94 7.18
C ARG A 235 -16.56 -6.44 7.12
N ASN A 236 -16.27 -5.81 5.99
CA ASN A 236 -16.53 -4.40 5.72
C ASN A 236 -17.87 -4.15 5.01
N GLY A 237 -18.73 -5.16 4.93
CA GLY A 237 -20.11 -5.02 4.46
C GLY A 237 -20.32 -5.21 2.95
N SER A 238 -19.28 -5.52 2.18
CA SER A 238 -19.42 -5.79 0.74
C SER A 238 -18.41 -6.80 0.24
N ARG A 239 -18.78 -7.60 -0.76
CA ARG A 239 -17.81 -8.46 -1.44
C ARG A 239 -16.63 -7.65 -2.01
N MET A 240 -15.43 -8.21 -1.91
CA MET A 240 -14.25 -7.75 -2.64
C MET A 240 -14.36 -8.12 -4.13
N GLU A 241 -14.23 -7.13 -5.00
CA GLU A 241 -14.35 -7.27 -6.46
C GLU A 241 -13.00 -7.00 -7.13
N ARG A 242 -12.60 -7.87 -8.05
CA ARG A 242 -11.46 -7.61 -8.95
C ARG A 242 -11.92 -6.70 -10.07
N LEU A 243 -11.23 -5.57 -10.22
CA LEU A 243 -11.46 -4.60 -11.28
C LEU A 243 -10.67 -4.98 -12.52
N GLN A 244 -11.35 -5.04 -13.66
CA GLN A 244 -10.68 -5.28 -14.94
C GLN A 244 -9.87 -4.05 -15.33
N HIS A 245 -8.64 -4.27 -15.81
CA HIS A 245 -7.77 -3.21 -16.32
C HIS A 245 -6.97 -3.73 -17.53
N HIS A 246 -6.58 -2.82 -18.41
CA HIS A 246 -5.82 -3.14 -19.63
C HIS A 246 -4.34 -2.74 -19.51
N GLY A 247 -3.81 -2.83 -18.28
CA GLY A 247 -2.44 -2.38 -17.97
C GLY A 247 -2.32 -0.90 -17.62
N ASP A 248 -3.43 -0.17 -17.57
CA ASP A 248 -3.52 1.19 -17.04
C ASP A 248 -4.05 1.22 -15.59
N TRP A 249 -3.99 2.41 -14.98
CA TRP A 249 -4.45 2.68 -13.61
C TRP A 249 -5.77 3.48 -13.58
N ASN A 250 -6.47 3.63 -14.70
CA ASN A 250 -7.63 4.53 -14.81
C ASN A 250 -8.77 4.09 -13.88
N VAL A 251 -8.93 2.78 -13.68
CA VAL A 251 -9.92 2.21 -12.75
C VAL A 251 -9.62 2.49 -11.27
N MET A 252 -8.44 3.04 -10.97
CA MET A 252 -7.98 3.39 -9.62
C MET A 252 -7.89 4.91 -9.39
N LEU A 253 -8.47 5.71 -10.28
CA LEU A 253 -8.47 7.16 -10.11
C LEU A 253 -9.27 7.59 -8.88
N PRO A 254 -8.67 8.40 -7.99
CA PRO A 254 -9.30 8.79 -6.74
C PRO A 254 -10.50 9.71 -6.97
N ILE A 255 -11.59 9.40 -6.26
CA ILE A 255 -12.73 10.28 -5.99
C ILE A 255 -12.56 10.80 -4.57
N TYR A 256 -12.38 12.11 -4.44
CA TYR A 256 -12.25 12.78 -3.15
C TYR A 256 -13.62 13.23 -2.65
N ASP A 257 -13.90 13.00 -1.38
CA ASP A 257 -15.15 13.42 -0.73
C ASP A 257 -15.23 14.94 -0.48
N GLY A 258 -14.09 15.63 -0.63
CA GLY A 258 -13.94 17.07 -0.60
C GLY A 258 -13.21 17.60 -1.83
N PRO A 259 -12.79 18.89 -1.85
CA PRO A 259 -11.93 19.38 -2.92
C PRO A 259 -10.68 18.48 -3.00
N PRO A 260 -10.21 18.14 -4.22
CA PRO A 260 -9.01 17.35 -4.39
C PRO A 260 -7.87 17.95 -3.56
N PRO A 261 -6.98 17.12 -2.98
CA PRO A 261 -5.89 17.62 -2.17
C PRO A 261 -5.11 18.67 -2.96
N THR A 262 -5.02 19.85 -2.39
CA THR A 262 -4.40 21.00 -3.01
C THR A 262 -3.13 21.36 -2.27
N LEU A 263 -2.06 21.63 -2.99
CA LEU A 263 -0.92 22.33 -2.43
C LEU A 263 -1.37 23.77 -2.10
N ARG A 264 -1.19 24.22 -0.86
CA ARG A 264 -1.58 25.59 -0.47
C ARG A 264 -0.76 26.62 -1.27
N PRO A 265 -1.35 27.77 -1.65
CA PRO A 265 -0.61 28.82 -2.33
C PRO A 265 0.53 29.34 -1.47
N PHE A 266 1.63 29.65 -2.15
CA PHE A 266 2.88 30.16 -1.61
C PHE A 266 2.64 31.50 -0.88
N ALA A 267 2.98 31.56 0.41
CA ALA A 267 3.29 32.79 1.11
C ALA A 267 4.81 32.93 1.22
#